data_AF-A0A819AND9-F1
#
_entry.id   AF-A0A819AND9-F1
#
_cell.length_a   1.000
_cell.length_b   1.000
_cell.length_c   1.000
_cell.angle_alpha   90.00
_cell.angle_beta   90.00
_cell.angle_gamma   90.00
#
_symmetry.space_group_name_H-M   'P 1'
#
loop_
_entity.id
_entity.type
_entity.pdbx_description
1 polymer ?
#
loop_
_entity_poly.entity_id
_entity_poly.type
_entity_poly.pdbx_seq_one_letter_code
_entity_poly.pdbx_strand_id
1 'polypeptide(L)'
;RIGELFEETNGYVYINLQLASYINDILTFLFAFCCFFGTIKLIRLCRFNQRLNLFIQTLQYAGKELISFAMMFSIVFISFICLFYLLFVSKLDACSTLLKTSQMLFEMSLMKFDAHELSGAAPFLGPFCLSLFIILVVFVCISMFITIISDSFRRARKNINNDQEIFSYMLNKFQRWTGLKKANEEERYALIRLEYFDPIEGFPERVDQLLDAINRLYMTQISERSRMEKDEF
;
A
#
# COMPACT_ATOMS: atom_id res chain seq x y z
N ARG A 1 36.23 -45.36 4.48
CA ARG A 1 36.29 -44.98 5.91
C ARG A 1 35.03 -45.31 6.71
N ILE A 2 33.86 -44.70 6.49
CA ILE A 2 32.63 -45.09 7.24
C ILE A 2 32.15 -46.50 6.82
N GLY A 3 32.24 -46.83 5.53
CA GLY A 3 31.92 -48.18 5.03
C GLY A 3 32.81 -49.28 5.61
N GLU A 4 34.12 -49.04 5.74
CA GLU A 4 35.07 -50.01 6.32
C GLU A 4 34.81 -50.26 7.81
N LEU A 5 34.52 -49.20 8.59
CA LEU A 5 34.15 -49.31 10.01
C LEU A 5 32.84 -50.08 10.23
N PHE A 6 31.93 -50.05 9.26
CA PHE A 6 30.64 -50.75 9.32
C PHE A 6 30.80 -52.24 9.06
N GLU A 7 31.70 -52.60 8.14
CA GLU A 7 32.06 -53.98 7.78
C GLU A 7 32.84 -54.68 8.91
N GLU A 8 33.72 -53.95 9.60
CA GLU A 8 34.54 -54.49 10.71
C GLU A 8 33.72 -54.75 11.99
N THR A 9 32.59 -54.07 12.18
CA THR A 9 31.82 -54.10 13.44
C THR A 9 30.44 -54.77 13.31
N ASN A 10 30.18 -55.50 12.22
CA ASN A 10 28.90 -56.17 11.93
C ASN A 10 27.66 -55.26 12.13
N GLY A 11 27.78 -53.98 11.78
CA GLY A 11 26.67 -53.02 11.83
C GLY A 11 26.35 -52.39 13.20
N TYR A 12 27.11 -52.66 14.27
CA TYR A 12 26.88 -52.06 15.60
C TYR A 12 27.65 -50.75 15.85
N VAL A 13 28.08 -50.04 14.79
CA VAL A 13 28.77 -48.74 14.91
C VAL A 13 27.79 -47.59 15.07
N TYR A 14 27.93 -46.83 16.15
CA TYR A 14 27.27 -45.54 16.31
C TYR A 14 27.96 -44.48 15.43
N ILE A 15 27.21 -43.94 14.46
CA ILE A 15 27.67 -42.86 13.58
C ILE A 15 27.04 -41.54 14.04
N ASN A 16 27.87 -40.58 14.46
CA ASN A 16 27.38 -39.26 14.82
C ASN A 16 27.04 -38.44 13.56
N LEU A 17 25.74 -38.34 13.25
CA LEU A 17 25.20 -37.56 12.12
C LEU A 17 24.83 -36.11 12.48
N GLN A 18 25.10 -35.65 13.71
CA GLN A 18 24.75 -34.30 14.12
C GLN A 18 25.38 -33.24 13.21
N LEU A 19 26.66 -33.40 12.86
CA LEU A 19 27.33 -32.49 11.94
C LEU A 19 26.67 -32.48 10.56
N ALA A 20 26.28 -33.65 10.04
CA ALA A 20 25.59 -33.75 8.77
C ALA A 20 24.22 -33.03 8.82
N SER A 21 23.48 -33.16 9.93
CA SER A 21 22.22 -32.44 10.15
C SER A 21 22.43 -30.92 10.18
N TYR A 22 23.43 -30.42 10.92
CA TYR A 22 23.74 -28.98 10.98
C TYR A 22 24.09 -28.41 9.61
N ILE A 23 24.88 -29.13 8.81
CA ILE A 23 25.23 -28.71 7.45
C ILE A 23 23.96 -28.70 6.56
N ASN A 24 23.08 -29.68 6.71
CA ASN A 24 21.82 -29.73 5.98
C ASN A 24 20.87 -28.59 6.35
N ASP A 25 20.79 -28.21 7.63
CA ASP A 25 19.96 -27.08 8.09
C ASP A 25 20.47 -25.76 7.51
N ILE A 26 21.79 -25.53 7.55
CA ILE A 26 22.42 -24.36 6.94
C ILE A 26 22.17 -24.33 5.44
N LEU A 27 22.31 -25.47 4.76
CA LEU A 27 22.03 -25.58 3.32
C LEU A 27 20.56 -25.25 3.01
N THR A 28 19.64 -25.71 3.85
CA THR A 28 18.20 -25.44 3.72
C THR A 28 17.91 -23.94 3.88
N PHE A 29 18.52 -23.28 4.88
CA PHE A 29 18.42 -21.83 5.03
C PHE A 29 18.98 -21.09 3.82
N LEU A 30 20.14 -21.51 3.30
CA LEU A 30 20.74 -20.90 2.11
C LEU A 30 19.85 -21.06 0.87
N PHE A 31 19.26 -22.24 0.68
CA PHE A 31 18.32 -22.48 -0.41
C PHE A 31 17.05 -21.63 -0.26
N ALA A 32 16.52 -21.49 0.96
CA ALA A 32 15.39 -20.60 1.24
C ALA A 32 15.72 -19.14 0.90
N PHE A 33 16.92 -18.65 1.26
CA PHE A 33 17.39 -17.33 0.84
C PHE A 33 17.48 -17.20 -0.68
N CYS A 34 18.05 -18.20 -1.36
CA CYS A 34 18.14 -18.21 -2.81
C CYS A 34 16.76 -18.14 -3.48
N CYS A 35 15.81 -18.95 -3.01
CA CYS A 35 14.42 -18.92 -3.47
C CYS A 35 13.74 -17.58 -3.18
N PHE A 36 13.99 -16.97 -2.02
CA PHE A 36 13.47 -15.66 -1.66
C PHE A 36 13.97 -14.56 -2.62
N PHE A 37 15.28 -14.49 -2.86
CA PHE A 37 15.85 -13.53 -3.82
C PHE A 37 15.41 -13.83 -5.26
N GLY A 38 15.28 -15.11 -5.63
CA GLY A 38 14.70 -15.54 -6.90
C GLY A 38 13.27 -15.02 -7.07
N THR A 39 12.45 -15.11 -6.03
CA THR A 39 11.08 -14.60 -6.01
C THR A 39 11.04 -13.08 -6.16
N ILE A 40 11.91 -12.33 -5.45
CA ILE A 40 12.05 -10.88 -5.64
C ILE A 40 12.42 -10.54 -7.10
N LYS A 41 13.33 -11.32 -7.70
CA LYS A 41 13.72 -11.13 -9.10
C LYS A 41 12.57 -11.43 -10.06
N LEU A 42 11.75 -12.43 -9.78
CA LEU A 42 10.51 -12.71 -10.54
C LEU A 42 9.52 -11.55 -10.47
N ILE A 43 9.33 -10.92 -9.30
CA ILE A 43 8.47 -9.73 -9.16
C ILE A 43 8.98 -8.58 -10.04
N ARG A 44 10.31 -8.39 -10.15
CA ARG A 44 10.89 -7.40 -11.07
C ARG A 44 10.64 -7.75 -12.53
N LEU A 45 10.63 -9.03 -12.89
CA LEU A 45 10.32 -9.49 -14.24
C LEU A 45 8.84 -9.25 -14.60
N CYS A 46 7.92 -9.34 -13.63
CA CYS A 46 6.51 -9.02 -13.83
C CYS A 46 6.22 -7.55 -14.19
N ARG A 47 7.23 -6.66 -14.14
CA ARG A 47 7.14 -5.25 -14.58
C ARG A 47 6.79 -5.09 -16.07
N PHE A 48 6.86 -6.14 -16.88
CA PHE A 48 6.38 -6.09 -18.28
C PHE A 48 4.88 -5.81 -18.40
N ASN A 49 4.09 -6.06 -17.35
CA ASN A 49 2.69 -5.67 -17.33
C ASN A 49 2.55 -4.20 -16.90
N GLN A 50 1.99 -3.36 -17.77
CA GLN A 50 1.81 -1.92 -17.55
C GLN A 50 1.03 -1.61 -16.24
N ARG A 51 0.05 -2.44 -15.86
CA ARG A 51 -0.71 -2.26 -14.61
C ARG A 51 0.15 -2.52 -13.37
N LEU A 52 0.96 -3.57 -13.41
CA LEU A 52 1.89 -3.91 -12.32
C LEU A 52 3.06 -2.91 -12.26
N ASN A 53 3.53 -2.42 -13.40
CA ASN A 53 4.57 -1.39 -13.46
C ASN A 53 4.14 -0.09 -12.79
N LEU A 54 2.88 0.34 -13.02
CA LEU A 54 2.32 1.51 -12.34
C LEU A 54 2.29 1.31 -10.82
N PHE A 55 1.84 0.15 -10.34
CA PHE A 55 1.86 -0.18 -8.91
C PHE A 55 3.29 -0.16 -8.32
N ILE A 56 4.27 -0.75 -9.00
CA ILE A 56 5.67 -0.75 -8.56
C ILE A 56 6.23 0.67 -8.50
N GLN A 57 5.93 1.51 -9.50
CA GLN A 57 6.36 2.91 -9.50
C GLN A 57 5.72 3.70 -8.35
N THR A 58 4.41 3.50 -8.10
CA THR A 58 3.75 4.15 -6.96
C THR A 58 4.39 3.79 -5.63
N LEU A 59 4.77 2.52 -5.44
CA LEU A 59 5.45 2.07 -4.23
C LEU A 59 6.88 2.64 -4.13
N GLN A 60 7.58 2.79 -5.26
CA GLN A 60 8.91 3.42 -5.28
C GLN A 60 8.84 4.90 -4.92
N TYR A 61 7.87 5.64 -5.45
CA TYR A 61 7.65 7.04 -5.07
C TYR A 61 7.20 7.17 -3.61
N ALA A 62 6.33 6.27 -3.14
CA ALA A 62 5.89 6.23 -1.74
C ALA A 62 7.01 5.82 -0.78
N GLY A 63 8.02 5.09 -1.26
CA GLY A 63 9.02 4.44 -0.42
C GLY A 63 9.75 5.40 0.53
N LYS A 64 10.11 6.60 0.06
CA LYS A 64 10.79 7.60 0.90
C LYS A 64 9.89 8.07 2.05
N GLU A 65 8.64 8.39 1.76
CA GLU A 65 7.65 8.84 2.76
C GLU A 65 7.30 7.71 3.72
N LEU A 66 7.16 6.47 3.21
CA LEU A 66 6.91 5.27 4.01
C LEU A 66 8.05 4.97 4.99
N ILE A 67 9.31 5.14 4.58
CA ILE A 67 10.47 4.95 5.47
C ILE A 67 10.50 6.00 6.58
N SER A 68 10.22 7.26 6.25
CA SER A 68 10.13 8.33 7.24
C SER A 68 8.99 8.08 8.24
N PHE A 69 7.83 7.68 7.74
CA PHE A 69 6.70 7.27 8.58
C PHE A 69 7.04 6.06 9.45
N ALA A 70 7.71 5.04 8.92
CA ALA A 70 8.10 3.84 9.66
C ALA A 70 9.06 4.17 10.81
N MET A 71 9.99 5.12 10.63
CA MET A 71 10.88 5.59 11.70
C MET A 71 10.09 6.26 12.83
N MET A 72 9.16 7.17 12.50
CA MET A 72 8.31 7.82 13.49
C MET A 72 7.41 6.81 14.22
N PHE A 73 6.79 5.90 13.46
CA PHE A 73 5.97 4.81 14.00
C PHE A 73 6.75 3.92 14.97
N SER A 74 7.98 3.55 14.61
CA SER A 74 8.81 2.67 15.45
C SER A 74 9.10 3.28 16.83
N ILE A 75 9.31 4.60 16.92
CA ILE A 75 9.53 5.29 18.20
C ILE A 75 8.29 5.18 19.10
N VAL A 76 7.11 5.44 18.55
CA VAL A 76 5.84 5.31 19.27
C VAL A 76 5.60 3.86 19.66
N PHE A 77 5.83 2.92 18.74
CA PHE A 77 5.64 1.49 18.97
C PHE A 77 6.55 0.96 20.09
N ILE A 78 7.84 1.33 20.08
CA ILE A 78 8.79 0.98 21.15
C ILE A 78 8.34 1.57 22.49
N SER A 79 7.82 2.80 22.50
CA SER A 79 7.28 3.41 23.72
C SER A 79 6.14 2.59 24.31
N PHE A 80 5.25 2.05 23.47
CA PHE A 80 4.19 1.14 23.90
C PHE A 80 4.73 -0.23 24.34
N ILE A 81 5.76 -0.78 23.68
CA ILE A 81 6.42 -2.01 24.14
C ILE A 81 6.94 -1.83 25.56
N CYS A 82 7.65 -0.73 25.83
CA CYS A 82 8.15 -0.42 27.17
C CYS A 82 7.02 -0.25 28.19
N LEU A 83 5.95 0.47 27.83
CA LEU A 83 4.80 0.66 28.70
C LEU A 83 4.10 -0.65 29.06
N PHE A 84 3.80 -1.50 28.07
CA PHE A 84 3.15 -2.79 28.30
C PHE A 84 4.04 -3.75 29.07
N TYR A 85 5.35 -3.78 28.77
CA TYR A 85 6.30 -4.57 29.52
C TYR A 85 6.28 -4.18 31.00
N LEU A 86 6.42 -2.89 31.32
CA LEU A 86 6.43 -2.43 32.72
C LEU A 86 5.10 -2.67 33.45
N LEU A 87 3.96 -2.54 32.76
CA LEU A 87 2.65 -2.75 33.37
C LEU A 87 2.33 -4.23 33.62
N PHE A 88 2.74 -5.12 32.71
CA PHE A 88 2.24 -6.50 32.67
C PHE A 88 3.31 -7.58 32.84
N VAL A 89 4.60 -7.25 32.98
CA VAL A 89 5.69 -8.23 33.16
C VAL A 89 5.46 -9.20 34.31
N SER A 90 4.84 -8.73 35.41
CA SER A 90 4.55 -9.57 36.59
C SER A 90 3.23 -10.34 36.50
N LYS A 91 2.43 -10.11 35.45
CA LYS A 91 1.04 -10.60 35.33
C LYS A 91 0.83 -11.53 34.15
N LEU A 92 1.56 -11.35 33.05
CA LEU A 92 1.38 -12.09 31.80
C LEU A 92 2.71 -12.68 31.33
N ASP A 93 2.73 -13.97 30.96
CA ASP A 93 3.92 -14.57 30.35
C ASP A 93 4.21 -13.99 28.94
N ALA A 94 3.18 -13.52 28.24
CA ALA A 94 3.33 -12.78 26.99
C ALA A 94 4.16 -11.49 27.16
N CYS A 95 4.26 -10.97 28.40
CA CYS A 95 5.06 -9.80 28.74
C CYS A 95 6.35 -10.13 29.50
N SER A 96 6.76 -11.40 29.59
CA SER A 96 7.93 -11.79 30.42
C SER A 96 9.26 -11.31 29.87
N THR A 97 9.37 -11.10 28.55
CA THR A 97 10.54 -10.46 27.92
C THR A 97 10.10 -9.35 26.98
N LEU A 98 10.99 -8.40 26.70
CA LEU A 98 10.72 -7.34 25.72
C LEU A 98 10.39 -7.91 24.33
N LEU A 99 11.02 -9.02 23.94
CA LEU A 99 10.79 -9.65 22.64
C LEU A 99 9.41 -10.34 22.58
N LYS A 100 9.03 -11.07 23.65
CA LYS A 100 7.66 -11.62 23.76
C LYS A 100 6.61 -10.51 23.81
N THR A 101 6.89 -9.41 24.53
CA THR A 101 6.00 -8.24 24.60
C THR A 101 5.83 -7.60 23.23
N SER A 102 6.92 -7.46 22.47
CA SER A 102 6.86 -6.98 21.09
C SER A 102 6.02 -7.89 20.21
N GLN A 103 6.16 -9.21 20.34
CA GLN A 103 5.32 -10.17 19.60
C GLN A 103 3.84 -10.00 19.96
N MET A 104 3.52 -9.91 21.24
CA MET A 104 2.16 -9.66 21.71
C MET A 104 1.57 -8.36 21.14
N LEU A 105 2.35 -7.27 21.11
CA LEU A 105 1.89 -6.01 20.52
C LEU A 105 1.70 -6.09 18.99
N PHE A 106 2.51 -6.88 18.29
CA PHE A 106 2.29 -7.17 16.86
C PHE A 106 1.00 -7.97 16.65
N GLU A 107 0.76 -9.00 17.47
CA GLU A 107 -0.47 -9.77 17.47
C GLU A 107 -1.70 -8.89 17.76
N MET A 108 -1.60 -7.97 18.74
CA MET A 108 -2.61 -6.95 19.00
C MET A 108 -2.83 -6.00 17.82
N SER A 109 -1.77 -5.60 17.12
CA SER A 109 -1.86 -4.73 15.94
C SER A 109 -2.62 -5.40 14.79
N LEU A 110 -2.50 -6.73 14.67
CA LEU A 110 -3.28 -7.56 13.74
C LEU A 110 -4.70 -7.85 14.25
N MET A 111 -5.09 -7.31 15.41
CA MET A 111 -6.32 -7.63 16.14
C MET A 111 -6.46 -9.13 16.47
N LYS A 112 -5.34 -9.86 16.57
CA LYS A 112 -5.30 -11.27 16.94
C LYS A 112 -4.80 -11.38 18.38
N PHE A 113 -5.61 -11.02 19.36
CA PHE A 113 -5.22 -11.09 20.77
C PHE A 113 -6.38 -11.53 21.65
N ASP A 114 -6.06 -12.14 22.80
CA ASP A 114 -7.05 -12.47 23.81
C ASP A 114 -7.24 -11.30 24.77
N ALA A 115 -8.36 -10.58 24.62
CA ALA A 115 -8.72 -9.46 25.48
C ALA A 115 -9.00 -9.90 26.94
N HIS A 116 -9.39 -11.15 27.14
CA HIS A 116 -9.75 -11.69 28.45
C HIS A 116 -8.52 -11.81 29.35
N GLU A 117 -7.37 -12.23 28.81
CA GLU A 117 -6.12 -12.31 29.57
C GLU A 117 -5.67 -10.94 30.09
N LEU A 118 -5.76 -9.92 29.23
CA LEU A 118 -5.36 -8.56 29.61
C LEU A 118 -6.31 -7.93 30.62
N SER A 119 -7.62 -8.16 30.46
CA SER A 119 -8.63 -7.71 31.43
C SER A 119 -8.52 -8.45 32.78
N GLY A 120 -8.10 -9.72 32.78
CA GLY A 120 -7.83 -10.49 33.99
C GLY A 120 -6.60 -9.99 34.75
N ALA A 121 -5.58 -9.51 34.05
CA ALA A 121 -4.36 -8.96 34.66
C ALA A 121 -4.60 -7.60 35.34
N ALA A 122 -5.33 -6.69 34.69
CA ALA A 122 -5.73 -5.40 35.25
C ALA A 122 -7.11 -4.98 34.71
N PRO A 123 -8.17 -5.02 35.54
CA PRO A 123 -9.55 -4.80 35.07
C PRO A 123 -9.82 -3.43 34.44
N PHE A 124 -9.12 -2.39 34.90
CA PHE A 124 -9.30 -1.02 34.41
C PHE A 124 -8.18 -0.61 33.45
N LEU A 125 -6.93 -0.77 33.89
CA LEU A 125 -5.76 -0.27 33.16
C LEU A 125 -5.47 -1.09 31.88
N GLY A 126 -5.77 -2.39 31.88
CA GLY A 126 -5.59 -3.28 30.72
C GLY A 126 -6.41 -2.83 29.51
N PRO A 127 -7.75 -2.82 29.61
CA PRO A 127 -8.62 -2.36 28.53
C PRO A 127 -8.35 -0.92 28.09
N PHE A 128 -8.02 -0.03 29.04
CA PHE A 128 -7.69 1.36 28.74
C PHE A 128 -6.41 1.48 27.89
N CYS A 129 -5.30 0.88 28.33
CA CYS A 129 -4.04 0.90 27.58
C CYS A 129 -4.15 0.20 26.22
N LEU A 130 -4.94 -0.88 26.15
CA LEU A 130 -5.21 -1.58 24.90
C LEU A 130 -6.04 -0.74 23.93
N SER A 131 -7.12 -0.11 24.40
CA SER A 131 -7.94 0.76 23.57
C SER A 131 -7.11 1.94 23.04
N LEU A 132 -6.31 2.55 23.92
CA LEU A 132 -5.39 3.62 23.55
C LEU A 132 -4.37 3.15 22.49
N PHE A 133 -3.79 1.96 22.66
CA PHE A 133 -2.88 1.36 21.68
C PHE A 133 -3.55 1.13 20.33
N ILE A 134 -4.74 0.53 20.30
CA ILE A 134 -5.46 0.28 19.04
C ILE A 134 -5.79 1.60 18.33
N ILE A 135 -6.29 2.60 19.06
CA ILE A 135 -6.63 3.90 18.47
C ILE A 135 -5.37 4.63 17.97
N LEU A 136 -4.33 4.73 18.78
CA LEU A 136 -3.14 5.50 18.41
C LEU A 136 -2.20 4.79 17.43
N VAL A 137 -2.11 3.46 17.49
CA VAL A 137 -1.17 2.69 16.67
C VAL A 137 -1.88 2.16 15.44
N VAL A 138 -3.00 1.45 15.58
CA VAL A 138 -3.66 0.80 14.43
C VAL A 138 -4.38 1.82 13.55
N PHE A 139 -5.28 2.63 14.12
CA PHE A 139 -6.06 3.58 13.31
C PHE A 139 -5.19 4.66 12.66
N VAL A 140 -4.27 5.27 13.42
CA VAL A 140 -3.38 6.30 12.86
C VAL A 140 -2.44 5.70 11.83
N CYS A 141 -1.89 4.50 12.06
CA CYS A 141 -0.99 3.87 11.11
C CYS A 141 -1.69 3.53 9.80
N ILE A 142 -2.88 2.92 9.86
CA ILE A 142 -3.67 2.63 8.67
C ILE A 142 -4.02 3.92 7.92
N SER A 143 -4.45 4.96 8.64
CA SER A 143 -4.83 6.24 8.03
C SER A 143 -3.64 6.91 7.33
N MET A 144 -2.46 6.90 7.95
CA MET A 144 -1.24 7.43 7.35
C MET A 144 -0.78 6.61 6.15
N PHE A 145 -0.84 5.28 6.25
CA PHE A 145 -0.47 4.40 5.15
C PHE A 145 -1.35 4.62 3.92
N ILE A 146 -2.67 4.70 4.10
CA ILE A 146 -3.63 5.01 3.02
C ILE A 146 -3.34 6.38 2.42
N THR A 147 -3.06 7.38 3.26
CA THR A 147 -2.77 8.75 2.81
C THR A 147 -1.51 8.81 1.95
N ILE A 148 -0.40 8.20 2.40
CA ILE A 148 0.87 8.16 1.68
C ILE A 148 0.73 7.44 0.34
N ILE A 149 0.04 6.29 0.33
CA ILE A 149 -0.21 5.54 -0.90
C ILE A 149 -1.06 6.35 -1.86
N SER A 150 -2.14 6.97 -1.39
CA SER A 150 -3.05 7.74 -2.24
C SER A 150 -2.33 8.95 -2.86
N ASP A 151 -1.51 9.66 -2.09
CA ASP A 151 -0.72 10.77 -2.62
C ASP A 151 0.34 10.30 -3.63
N SER A 152 1.02 9.20 -3.34
CA SER A 152 2.03 8.62 -4.23
C SER A 152 1.42 8.06 -5.50
N PHE A 153 0.21 7.50 -5.41
CA PHE A 153 -0.59 7.06 -6.55
C PHE A 153 -0.92 8.21 -7.49
N ARG A 154 -1.42 9.32 -6.94
CA ARG A 154 -1.69 10.55 -7.69
C ARG A 154 -0.43 11.09 -8.38
N ARG A 155 0.71 11.10 -7.68
CA ARG A 155 2.00 11.53 -8.25
C ARG A 155 2.45 10.64 -9.42
N ALA A 156 2.42 9.32 -9.26
CA ALA A 156 2.85 8.42 -10.33
C ALA A 156 1.93 8.50 -11.55
N ARG A 157 0.61 8.65 -11.34
CA ARG A 157 -0.35 8.80 -12.43
C ARG A 157 -0.15 10.10 -13.21
N LYS A 158 0.15 11.21 -12.51
CA LYS A 158 0.47 12.50 -13.15
C LYS A 158 1.71 12.40 -14.05
N ASN A 159 2.76 11.68 -13.61
CA ASN A 159 3.97 11.49 -14.41
C ASN A 159 3.70 10.66 -15.68
N ILE A 160 2.89 9.60 -15.57
CA ILE A 160 2.53 8.77 -16.73
C ILE A 160 1.71 9.57 -17.75
N ASN A 161 0.77 10.41 -17.30
CA ASN A 161 0.00 11.27 -18.20
C ASN A 161 0.90 12.30 -18.89
N ASN A 162 1.84 12.92 -18.17
CA ASN A 162 2.76 13.90 -18.76
C ASN A 162 3.68 13.26 -19.81
N ASP A 163 4.18 12.04 -19.57
CA ASP A 163 4.99 11.31 -20.55
C ASP A 163 4.18 10.92 -21.80
N GLN A 164 2.91 10.52 -21.63
CA GLN A 164 2.00 10.23 -22.75
C GLN A 164 1.68 11.50 -23.56
N GLU A 165 1.42 12.61 -22.86
CA GLU A 165 1.20 13.91 -23.49
C GLU A 165 2.42 14.33 -24.30
N ILE A 166 3.62 14.34 -23.70
CA ILE A 166 4.87 14.71 -24.39
C ILE A 166 5.12 13.81 -25.62
N PHE A 167 4.89 12.50 -25.49
CA PHE A 167 5.03 11.58 -26.61
C PHE A 167 4.05 11.90 -27.73
N SER A 168 2.77 12.15 -27.41
CA SER A 168 1.75 12.55 -28.40
C SER A 168 2.07 13.92 -29.03
N TYR A 169 2.62 14.87 -28.29
CA TYR A 169 3.08 16.16 -28.81
C TYR A 169 4.27 15.98 -29.77
N MET A 170 5.24 15.13 -29.42
CA MET A 170 6.38 14.82 -30.29
C MET A 170 5.96 14.07 -31.55
N LEU A 171 5.05 13.11 -31.45
CA LEU A 171 4.49 12.36 -32.58
C LEU A 171 3.67 13.27 -33.49
N ASN A 172 2.83 14.14 -32.94
CA ASN A 172 2.09 15.14 -33.71
C ASN A 172 3.03 16.12 -34.43
N LYS A 173 4.15 16.51 -33.80
CA LYS A 173 5.16 17.38 -34.43
C LYS A 173 5.92 16.64 -35.54
N PHE A 174 6.25 15.37 -35.33
CA PHE A 174 6.90 14.52 -36.33
C PHE A 174 5.98 14.23 -37.51
N GLN A 175 4.69 13.93 -37.27
CA GLN A 175 3.67 13.73 -38.30
C GLN A 175 3.40 15.01 -39.10
N ARG A 176 3.42 16.18 -38.46
CA ARG A 176 3.36 17.48 -39.14
C ARG A 176 4.56 17.71 -40.04
N TRP A 177 5.74 17.23 -39.64
CA TRP A 177 6.96 17.33 -40.44
C TRP A 177 6.99 16.32 -41.60
N THR A 178 6.42 15.13 -41.42
CA THR A 178 6.36 14.09 -42.47
C THR A 178 5.16 14.23 -43.42
N GLY A 179 4.28 15.21 -43.23
CA GLY A 179 3.23 15.58 -44.19
C GLY A 179 2.06 14.59 -44.31
N LEU A 180 2.01 13.53 -43.49
CA LEU A 180 0.91 12.56 -43.46
C LEU A 180 -0.24 13.11 -42.62
N LYS A 181 -1.16 13.85 -43.25
CA LYS A 181 -2.45 14.18 -42.63
C LYS A 181 -3.35 12.94 -42.63
N LYS A 182 -3.51 12.32 -41.46
CA LYS A 182 -4.73 11.57 -41.12
C LYS A 182 -5.13 11.96 -39.70
N ALA A 183 -6.28 12.63 -39.56
CA ALA A 183 -6.85 12.93 -38.26
C ALA A 183 -7.28 11.61 -37.63
N ASN A 184 -6.50 11.13 -36.65
CA ASN A 184 -6.79 9.88 -35.95
C ASN A 184 -7.88 10.12 -34.90
N GLU A 185 -9.12 9.82 -35.26
CA GLU A 185 -10.25 9.72 -34.33
C GLU A 185 -9.99 8.69 -33.21
N GLU A 186 -9.17 7.66 -33.44
CA GLU A 186 -8.83 6.63 -32.45
C GLU A 186 -8.01 7.15 -31.25
N GLU A 187 -7.09 8.10 -31.45
CA GLU A 187 -6.35 8.72 -30.34
C GLU A 187 -7.28 9.60 -29.48
N ARG A 188 -8.25 10.25 -30.11
CA ARG A 188 -9.28 11.05 -29.43
C ARG A 188 -10.19 10.16 -28.58
N TYR A 189 -10.56 8.96 -29.04
CA TYR A 189 -11.33 7.99 -28.24
C TYR A 189 -10.51 7.34 -27.11
N ALA A 190 -9.19 7.15 -27.28
CA ALA A 190 -8.31 6.63 -26.23
C ALA A 190 -8.09 7.62 -25.08
N LEU A 191 -7.94 8.91 -25.41
CA LEU A 191 -7.85 10.01 -24.43
C LEU A 191 -9.15 10.16 -23.63
N ILE A 192 -10.31 10.11 -24.29
CA ILE A 192 -11.63 10.15 -23.63
C ILE A 192 -11.82 8.96 -22.66
N ARG A 193 -11.26 7.78 -22.97
CA ARG A 193 -11.38 6.58 -22.12
C ARG A 193 -10.53 6.64 -20.85
N LEU A 194 -9.43 7.40 -20.85
CA LEU A 194 -8.59 7.62 -19.66
C LEU A 194 -9.13 8.74 -18.74
N GLU A 195 -9.82 9.71 -19.32
CA GLU A 195 -10.53 10.78 -18.60
C GLU A 195 -11.79 10.26 -17.87
N TYR A 196 -12.37 9.15 -18.33
CA TYR A 196 -13.59 8.56 -17.76
C TYR A 196 -13.41 7.72 -16.48
N PHE A 197 -12.18 7.50 -16.00
CA PHE A 197 -11.93 6.67 -14.80
C PHE A 197 -11.96 7.46 -13.46
N ASP A 198 -12.11 8.78 -13.48
CA ASP A 198 -12.32 9.61 -12.27
C ASP A 198 -13.73 10.23 -12.22
N PRO A 199 -14.81 9.46 -12.03
CA PRO A 199 -16.16 10.03 -11.97
C PRO A 199 -16.44 10.83 -10.68
N ILE A 200 -15.51 10.84 -9.71
CA ILE A 200 -15.80 11.35 -8.35
C ILE A 200 -15.28 12.78 -8.13
N GLU A 201 -14.21 13.23 -8.79
CA GLU A 201 -13.64 14.56 -8.51
C GLU A 201 -14.31 15.70 -9.32
N GLY A 202 -14.80 15.44 -10.54
CA GLY A 202 -15.40 16.48 -11.40
C GLY A 202 -16.93 16.61 -11.31
N PHE A 203 -17.60 15.74 -10.54
CA PHE A 203 -19.06 15.75 -10.41
C PHE A 203 -19.61 17.07 -9.86
N PRO A 204 -19.01 17.71 -8.83
CA PRO A 204 -19.51 18.99 -8.30
C PRO A 204 -19.48 20.10 -9.36
N GLU A 205 -18.37 20.25 -10.09
CA GLU A 205 -18.23 21.28 -11.12
C GLU A 205 -19.20 21.11 -12.29
N ARG A 206 -19.50 19.85 -12.68
CA ARG A 206 -20.49 19.57 -13.73
C ARG A 206 -21.91 19.87 -13.28
N VAL A 207 -22.22 19.65 -12.00
CA VAL A 207 -23.50 20.03 -11.39
C VAL A 207 -23.63 21.55 -11.33
N ASP A 208 -22.57 22.26 -10.94
CA ASP A 208 -22.54 23.72 -10.91
C ASP A 208 -22.70 24.33 -12.31
N GLN A 209 -22.05 23.76 -13.33
CA GLN A 209 -22.22 24.16 -14.74
C GLN A 209 -23.65 23.96 -15.25
N LEU A 210 -24.29 22.84 -14.88
CA LEU A 210 -25.69 22.57 -15.22
C LEU A 210 -26.63 23.55 -14.53
N LEU A 211 -26.40 23.85 -13.25
CA LEU A 211 -27.19 24.83 -12.50
C LEU A 211 -27.06 26.23 -13.11
N ASP A 212 -25.87 26.65 -13.51
CA ASP A 212 -25.66 27.95 -14.16
C ASP A 212 -26.34 28.02 -15.54
N ALA A 213 -26.29 26.93 -16.32
CA ALA A 213 -26.97 26.85 -17.62
C ALA A 213 -28.50 26.93 -17.48
N ILE A 214 -29.08 26.24 -16.50
CA ILE A 214 -30.52 26.29 -16.21
C ILE A 214 -30.93 27.69 -15.76
N ASN A 215 -30.15 28.33 -14.89
CA ASN A 215 -30.43 29.70 -14.45
C ASN A 215 -30.39 30.71 -15.61
N ARG A 216 -29.45 30.57 -16.54
CA ARG A 216 -29.39 31.42 -17.74
C ARG A 216 -30.62 31.26 -18.62
N LEU A 217 -31.12 30.03 -18.80
CA LEU A 217 -32.32 29.78 -19.58
C LEU A 217 -33.57 30.36 -18.92
N TYR A 218 -33.71 30.20 -17.59
CA TYR A 218 -34.78 30.83 -16.82
C TYR A 218 -34.76 32.35 -16.94
N MET A 219 -33.59 32.97 -16.77
CA MET A 219 -33.45 34.43 -16.87
C MET A 219 -33.72 34.93 -18.30
N THR A 220 -33.33 34.17 -19.32
CA THR A 220 -33.62 34.50 -20.72
C THR A 220 -35.12 34.45 -21.00
N GLN A 221 -35.82 33.42 -20.53
CA GLN A 221 -37.27 33.32 -20.71
C GLN A 221 -38.04 34.41 -19.96
N ILE A 222 -37.62 34.78 -18.75
CA ILE A 222 -38.23 35.89 -18.00
C ILE A 222 -38.02 37.22 -18.73
N SER A 223 -36.82 37.44 -19.27
CA SER A 223 -36.51 38.61 -20.12
C SER A 223 -37.40 38.66 -21.36
N GLU A 224 -37.56 37.54 -22.09
CA GLU A 224 -38.42 37.48 -23.27
C GLU A 224 -39.89 37.71 -22.94
N ARG A 225 -40.38 37.13 -21.83
CA ARG A 225 -41.76 37.32 -21.36
C ARG A 225 -42.05 38.76 -20.96
N SER A 226 -41.11 39.42 -20.27
CA SER A 226 -41.21 40.85 -19.90
C SER A 226 -41.10 41.81 -21.09
N ARG A 227 -40.53 41.35 -22.22
CA ARG A 227 -40.48 42.11 -23.47
C ARG A 227 -41.79 42.01 -24.23
N MET A 228 -42.39 40.82 -24.28
CA MET A 228 -43.72 40.60 -24.89
C MET A 228 -44.85 41.35 -24.16
N GLU A 229 -44.80 41.47 -22.83
CA GLU A 229 -45.77 42.28 -22.07
C GLU A 229 -45.64 43.80 -22.28
N LYS A 230 -44.50 44.29 -22.81
CA LYS A 230 -44.31 45.72 -23.13
C LYS A 230 -44.74 46.11 -24.54
N ASP A 231 -44.85 45.14 -25.45
CA ASP A 231 -45.29 45.36 -26.82
C ASP A 231 -46.84 45.24 -26.96
N GLU A 232 -47.54 44.88 -25.87
CA GLU A 232 -49.01 44.73 -25.81
C GLU A 232 -49.75 45.95 -25.21
N PHE A 233 -49.05 47.06 -24.91
CA PHE A 233 -49.61 48.32 -24.40
C PHE A 233 -49.32 49.53 -25.29
#